data_AF-A0A829GQG5-F1
#
_entry.id   AF-A0A829GQG5-F1
#
_cell.length_a   1.000
_cell.length_b   1.000
_cell.length_c   1.000
_cell.angle_alpha   90.00
_cell.angle_beta   90.00
_cell.angle_gamma   90.00
#
_symmetry.space_group_name_H-M   'P 1'
#
loop_
_entity.id
_entity.type
_entity.pdbx_description
1 polymer ?
#
loop_
_entity_poly.entity_id
_entity_poly.type
_entity_poly.pdbx_seq_one_letter_code
_entity_poly.pdbx_strand_id
1 'polypeptide(L)'
;MLYKLMRESDKDNGQSIPIVQGTPDDFKKWLGAPKNYAYKDLKKSVLIRSIEEINMKIDDMDLELFQAKRGRQVVQVEIHNNFARRSSTKDL
;
A
#
# COMPACT_ATOMS: atom_id res chain seq x y z
N MET A 1 2.01 -10.09 -4.80
CA MET A 1 2.96 -9.06 -5.26
C MET A 1 3.09 -7.91 -4.25
N LEU A 2 1.98 -7.25 -3.86
CA LEU A 2 2.00 -6.15 -2.87
C LEU A 2 2.60 -6.53 -1.50
N TYR A 3 2.26 -7.71 -0.99
CA TYR A 3 2.84 -8.25 0.25
C TYR A 3 4.37 -8.22 0.25
N LYS A 4 4.98 -8.65 -0.86
CA LYS A 4 6.45 -8.70 -1.00
C LYS A 4 7.05 -7.30 -1.00
N LEU A 5 6.45 -6.36 -1.74
CA LEU A 5 6.87 -4.95 -1.73
C LEU A 5 6.82 -4.35 -0.33
N MET A 6 5.78 -4.68 0.44
CA MET A 6 5.65 -4.20 1.81
C MET A 6 6.75 -4.77 2.72
N ARG A 7 7.01 -6.08 2.66
CA ARG A 7 8.10 -6.70 3.42
C ARG A 7 9.48 -6.17 3.02
N GLU A 8 9.70 -5.85 1.75
CA GLU A 8 10.95 -5.21 1.28
C GLU A 8 11.08 -3.75 1.72
N SER A 9 9.96 -3.08 2.01
CA SER A 9 9.93 -1.70 2.49
C SER A 9 10.14 -1.60 4.00
N ASP A 10 9.92 -2.71 4.72
CA ASP A 10 10.16 -2.85 6.16
C ASP A 10 11.66 -3.12 6.44
N LYS A 11 12.48 -2.08 6.27
CA LYS A 11 13.95 -2.19 6.34
C LYS A 11 14.51 -2.21 7.76
N ASP A 12 13.73 -1.78 8.74
CA ASP A 12 14.15 -1.63 10.14
C ASP A 12 13.44 -2.63 11.08
N ASN A 13 12.80 -3.66 10.53
CA ASN A 13 12.06 -4.69 11.25
C ASN A 13 10.97 -4.11 12.17
N GLY A 14 10.22 -3.14 11.68
CA GLY A 14 9.08 -2.55 12.38
C GLY A 14 9.41 -1.42 13.36
N GLN A 15 10.60 -0.80 13.28
CA GLN A 15 10.91 0.40 14.08
C GLN A 15 10.25 1.67 13.53
N SER A 16 10.00 1.71 12.23
CA SER A 16 9.21 2.75 11.58
C SER A 16 8.02 2.13 10.84
N ILE A 17 7.05 2.96 10.46
CA ILE A 17 5.92 2.53 9.63
C ILE A 17 6.49 2.20 8.24
N PRO A 18 6.41 0.94 7.76
CA PRO A 18 6.83 0.60 6.41
C PRO A 18 5.90 1.28 5.40
N ILE A 19 6.48 1.95 4.41
CA ILE A 19 5.74 2.68 3.37
C ILE A 19 6.21 2.23 1.99
N VAL A 20 5.28 1.69 1.19
CA VAL A 20 5.47 1.53 -0.26
C VAL A 20 4.95 2.80 -0.92
N GLN A 21 5.82 3.60 -1.55
CA GLN A 21 5.46 4.86 -2.18
C GLN A 21 5.93 4.93 -3.64
N GLY A 22 5.11 5.55 -4.49
CA GLY A 22 5.42 5.75 -5.91
C GLY A 22 4.30 6.44 -6.68
N THR A 23 4.47 6.59 -8.00
CA THR A 23 3.42 7.08 -8.89
C THR A 23 2.41 5.97 -9.21
N PRO A 24 1.20 6.28 -9.71
CA PRO A 24 0.29 5.26 -10.23
C PRO A 24 0.92 4.32 -11.26
N ASP A 25 1.84 4.80 -12.10
CA ASP A 25 2.49 3.98 -13.12
C ASP A 25 3.56 3.06 -12.53
N ASP A 26 4.25 3.49 -11.47
CA ASP A 26 5.14 2.61 -10.71
C ASP A 26 4.37 1.44 -10.12
N PHE A 27 3.22 1.70 -9.50
CA PHE A 27 2.36 0.64 -8.97
C PHE A 27 1.84 -0.31 -10.05
N LYS A 28 1.53 0.18 -11.26
CA LYS A 28 1.19 -0.73 -12.37
C LYS A 28 2.36 -1.64 -12.71
N LYS A 29 3.57 -1.10 -12.81
CA LYS A 29 4.78 -1.86 -13.13
C LYS A 29 5.07 -2.90 -12.04
N TRP A 30 5.05 -2.51 -10.77
CA TRP A 30 5.38 -3.39 -9.66
C TRP A 30 4.34 -4.49 -9.46
N LEU A 31 3.06 -4.21 -9.69
CA LEU A 31 1.97 -5.15 -9.47
C LEU A 31 1.54 -5.90 -10.75
N GLY A 32 2.21 -5.66 -11.88
CA GLY A 32 1.87 -6.28 -13.16
C GLY A 32 0.49 -5.89 -13.69
N ALA A 33 0.00 -4.70 -13.35
CA ALA A 33 -1.29 -4.23 -13.82
C ALA A 33 -1.22 -3.74 -15.28
N PRO A 34 -2.33 -3.82 -16.04
CA PRO A 34 -2.36 -3.33 -17.42
C PRO A 34 -1.95 -1.85 -17.52
N LYS A 35 -1.06 -1.53 -18.47
CA LYS A 35 -0.53 -0.16 -18.65
C LYS A 35 -1.62 0.88 -18.90
N ASN A 36 -2.69 0.48 -19.59
CA ASN A 36 -3.83 1.32 -19.97
C ASN A 36 -4.83 1.58 -18.83
N TYR A 37 -4.64 1.01 -17.63
CA TYR A 37 -5.53 1.31 -16.51
C TYR A 37 -5.46 2.79 -16.14
N ALA A 38 -6.62 3.43 -16.04
CA ALA A 38 -6.71 4.69 -15.31
C ALA A 38 -6.51 4.42 -13.81
N TYR A 39 -6.13 5.45 -13.05
CA TYR A 39 -5.89 5.28 -11.61
C TYR A 39 -7.11 4.71 -10.86
N LYS A 40 -8.33 5.08 -11.25
CA LYS A 40 -9.56 4.53 -10.65
C LYS A 40 -9.65 3.00 -10.77
N ASP A 41 -9.21 2.46 -11.90
CA ASP A 41 -9.32 1.03 -12.22
C ASP A 41 -8.19 0.27 -11.53
N LEU A 42 -6.98 0.84 -11.50
CA LEU A 42 -5.86 0.36 -10.69
C LEU A 42 -6.23 0.30 -9.21
N LYS A 43 -6.78 1.39 -8.67
CA LYS A 43 -7.19 1.49 -7.27
C LYS A 43 -8.21 0.42 -6.90
N LYS A 44 -9.29 0.30 -7.66
CA LYS A 44 -10.39 -0.64 -7.35
C LYS A 44 -10.00 -2.10 -7.59
N SER A 45 -9.35 -2.39 -8.71
CA SER A 45 -9.17 -3.76 -9.17
C SER A 45 -7.91 -4.42 -8.63
N VAL A 46 -6.92 -3.62 -8.21
CA VAL A 46 -5.61 -4.11 -7.78
C VAL A 46 -5.31 -3.66 -6.35
N LEU A 47 -5.23 -2.35 -6.08
CA LEU A 47 -4.73 -1.85 -4.80
C LEU A 47 -5.65 -2.22 -3.63
N ILE A 48 -6.93 -1.83 -3.70
CA ILE A 48 -7.91 -2.10 -2.63
C ILE A 48 -8.04 -3.60 -2.39
N ARG A 49 -8.23 -4.40 -3.44
CA ARG A 49 -8.35 -5.86 -3.31
C ARG A 49 -7.12 -6.49 -2.66
N SER A 50 -5.91 -6.07 -3.05
CA SER A 50 -4.68 -6.60 -2.47
C SER A 50 -4.53 -6.19 -1.00
N ILE A 51 -4.92 -4.96 -0.65
CA ILE A 51 -4.91 -4.47 0.73
C ILE A 51 -5.89 -5.26 1.60
N GLU A 52 -7.13 -5.42 1.14
CA GLU A 52 -8.17 -6.18 1.84
C GLU A 52 -7.75 -7.64 2.06
N GLU A 53 -7.21 -8.29 1.03
CA GLU A 53 -6.74 -9.66 1.14
C GLU A 53 -5.57 -9.80 2.13
N ILE A 54 -4.61 -8.87 2.10
CA ILE A 54 -3.47 -8.90 3.02
C ILE A 54 -3.94 -8.66 4.46
N ASN A 55 -4.73 -7.62 4.71
CA ASN A 55 -5.24 -7.31 6.05
C ASN A 55 -6.12 -8.43 6.61
N MET A 56 -6.77 -9.23 5.74
CA MET A 56 -7.56 -10.38 6.16
C MET A 56 -6.71 -11.63 6.47
N LYS A 57 -5.60 -11.84 5.75
CA LYS A 57 -4.83 -13.10 5.77
C LYS A 57 -3.51 -13.03 6.52
N ILE A 58 -2.98 -11.83 6.76
CA ILE A 58 -1.66 -11.61 7.34
C ILE A 58 -1.82 -10.91 8.69
N ASP A 59 -1.62 -11.67 9.76
CA ASP A 59 -1.94 -11.24 11.13
C ASP A 59 -1.14 -10.02 11.61
N ASP A 60 0.06 -9.82 11.08
CA ASP A 60 0.99 -8.74 11.45
C ASP A 60 1.00 -7.58 10.46
N MET A 61 -0.08 -7.41 9.69
CA MET A 61 -0.22 -6.30 8.75
C MET A 61 -1.54 -5.55 8.91
N ASP A 62 -1.46 -4.24 8.74
CA ASP A 62 -2.63 -3.38 8.69
C ASP A 62 -2.41 -2.24 7.70
N LEU A 63 -2.61 -2.58 6.43
CA LEU A 63 -2.30 -1.73 5.28
C LEU A 63 -3.36 -0.67 5.04
N GLU A 64 -2.92 0.55 4.77
CA GLU A 64 -3.79 1.70 4.46
C GLU A 64 -3.27 2.46 3.22
N LEU A 65 -4.20 2.87 2.36
CA LEU A 65 -3.91 3.54 1.08
C LEU A 65 -4.06 5.06 1.19
N PHE A 66 -2.98 5.78 0.88
CA PHE A 66 -2.96 7.24 0.76
C PHE A 66 -2.67 7.66 -0.69
N GLN A 67 -3.11 8.86 -1.04
CA GLN A 67 -2.91 9.41 -2.39
C GLN A 67 -2.82 10.93 -2.38
N ALA A 68 -1.86 11.49 -3.11
CA ALA A 68 -1.75 12.93 -3.35
C ALA A 68 -2.17 13.28 -4.78
N LYS A 69 -2.80 14.45 -4.93
CA LYS A 69 -3.31 14.94 -6.21
C LYS A 69 -2.64 16.25 -6.60
N ARG A 70 -2.42 16.42 -7.91
CA ARG A 70 -2.17 17.71 -8.54
C ARG A 70 -3.37 18.04 -9.43
N GLY A 71 -4.23 18.93 -8.98
CA GLY A 71 -5.54 19.14 -9.59
C GLY A 71 -6.38 17.86 -9.54
N ARG A 72 -6.84 17.39 -10.70
CA ARG A 72 -7.64 16.16 -10.82
C ARG A 72 -6.81 14.87 -10.91
N GLN A 73 -5.51 14.98 -11.19
CA GLN A 73 -4.64 13.84 -11.40
C GLN A 73 -4.04 13.37 -10.08
N VAL A 74 -4.05 12.06 -9.84
CA VAL A 74 -3.29 11.44 -8.75
C VAL A 74 -1.84 11.31 -9.20
N VAL A 75 -0.91 11.88 -8.44
CA VAL A 75 0.52 11.92 -8.79
C VAL A 75 1.37 11.04 -7.88
N GLN A 76 0.88 10.74 -6.68
CA GLN A 76 1.57 9.92 -5.70
C GLN A 76 0.57 9.02 -4.99
N VAL A 77 1.00 7.79 -4.73
CA VAL A 77 0.28 6.74 -4.04
C VAL A 77 1.22 6.21 -2.97
N GLU A 78 0.69 5.99 -1.77
CA GLU A 78 1.41 5.39 -0.66
C GLU A 78 0.56 4.30 -0.04
N ILE A 79 1.19 3.20 0.37
CA ILE A 79 0.57 2.15 1.16
C ILE A 79 1.40 2.00 2.43
N HIS A 80 0.78 2.28 3.57
CA HIS A 80 1.44 2.28 4.88
C HIS A 80 1.06 0.99 5.61
N ASN A 81 2.01 0.30 6.26
CA ASN A 81 1.69 -0.76 7.21
C ASN A 81 1.60 -0.20 8.64
N ASN A 82 0.38 0.09 9.07
CA ASN A 82 0.08 0.73 10.36
C ASN A 82 -0.04 -0.29 11.52
N PHE A 83 0.41 -1.53 11.34
CA PHE A 83 0.33 -2.57 12.37
C PHE A 83 1.06 -2.18 13.66
N ALA A 84 2.34 -1.80 13.57
CA ALA A 84 3.18 -1.45 14.73
C ALA A 84 2.65 -0.26 15.56
N ARG A 85 1.98 0.69 14.91
CA ARG A 85 1.34 1.83 15.58
C ARG A 85 0.05 1.42 16.30
N ARG A 86 -0.70 0.47 15.73
CA ARG A 86 -1.98 0.02 16.31
C ARG A 86 -1.78 -0.98 17.43
N SER A 87 -0.76 -1.83 17.36
CA SER A 87 -0.38 -2.70 18.49
C SER A 87 0.00 -1.86 19.70
N SER A 88 0.84 -0.83 19.54
CA SER A 88 1.24 0.04 20.67
C SER A 88 0.10 0.85 21.29
N THR A 89 -0.99 1.09 20.55
CA THR A 89 -2.18 1.79 21.08
C THR A 89 -3.18 0.83 21.75
N LYS A 90 -3.17 -0.46 21.40
CA LYS A 90 -4.06 -1.47 22.02
C LYS A 90 -3.59 -1.91 23.40
N ASP A 91 -2.32 -1.69 23.73
CA ASP A 91 -1.72 -2.02 25.02
C ASP A 91 -1.79 -0.85 26.05
N LEU A 92 -2.56 0.20 25.74
CA LEU A 92 -2.89 1.34 26.64
C LEU A 92 -4.37 1.29 27.03
#